data_AF-A0A3L7A0R2-F1
#
_entry.id   AF-A0A3L7A0R2-F1
#
_cell.length_a   1.000
_cell.length_b   1.000
_cell.length_c   1.000
_cell.angle_alpha   90.00
_cell.angle_beta   90.00
_cell.angle_gamma   90.00
#
_symmetry.space_group_name_H-M   'P 1'
#
loop_
_entity.id
_entity.type
_entity.pdbx_description
1 polymer ?
#
loop_
_entity_poly.entity_id
_entity_poly.type
_entity_poly.pdbx_seq_one_letter_code
_entity_poly.pdbx_strand_id
1 'polypeptide(L)'
;MRPIGRSLLSAVLILVPVIALILCRALWEGRFTAEVPSHWQGSGPTAFTPEDSLYTSMLWASGVSAVIALAAVFPWKMPTAALRWWVAIPASASAVTALMWITAAGSTLDLASASDARAGAGVLLVMAGIVYGAIPALVRPPARELERSESAPRESVTR
;
A
#
# COMPACT_ATOMS: atom_id res chain seq x y z
N MET A 1 -22.41 3.49 10.00
CA MET A 1 -21.55 2.36 10.43
C MET A 1 -21.04 2.64 11.84
N ARG A 2 -21.00 1.62 12.72
CA ARG A 2 -20.38 1.74 14.05
C ARG A 2 -18.88 2.09 13.90
N PRO A 3 -18.26 2.81 14.85
CA PRO A 3 -16.85 3.22 14.78
C PRO A 3 -15.90 2.03 14.54
N ILE A 4 -16.20 0.88 15.14
CA ILE A 4 -15.48 -0.39 14.92
C ILE A 4 -15.47 -0.80 13.44
N GLY A 5 -16.60 -0.70 12.74
CA GLY A 5 -16.70 -1.08 11.33
C GLY A 5 -15.90 -0.16 10.41
N ARG A 6 -15.75 1.12 10.77
CA ARG A 6 -14.94 2.08 10.01
C ARG A 6 -13.44 1.87 10.23
N SER A 7 -13.03 1.54 11.45
CA SER A 7 -11.63 1.17 11.75
C SER A 7 -11.22 -0.11 11.02
N LEU A 8 -12.10 -1.12 11.00
CA LEU A 8 -11.86 -2.37 10.26
C LEU A 8 -11.72 -2.09 8.75
N LEU A 9 -12.63 -1.31 8.17
CA LEU A 9 -12.56 -0.95 6.76
C LEU A 9 -11.27 -0.18 6.43
N SER A 10 -10.86 0.76 7.27
CA SER A 10 -9.59 1.47 7.12
C SER A 10 -8.40 0.50 7.15
N ALA A 11 -8.39 -0.47 8.07
CA ALA A 11 -7.33 -1.47 8.16
C ALA A 11 -7.26 -2.36 6.92
N VAL A 12 -8.41 -2.81 6.41
CA VAL A 12 -8.49 -3.58 5.16
C VAL A 12 -7.93 -2.77 4.01
N LEU A 13 -8.33 -1.50 3.85
CA LEU A 13 -7.85 -0.63 2.77
C LEU A 13 -6.33 -0.40 2.83
N ILE A 14 -5.73 -0.33 4.02
CA ILE A 14 -4.27 -0.22 4.19
C ILE A 14 -3.55 -1.48 3.70
N LEU A 15 -4.15 -2.67 3.88
CA LEU A 15 -3.55 -3.94 3.49
C LEU A 15 -3.69 -4.26 1.99
N VAL A 16 -4.66 -3.65 1.29
CA VAL A 16 -4.92 -3.93 -0.13
C VAL A 16 -3.67 -3.86 -1.01
N PRO A 17 -2.80 -2.82 -0.94
CA PRO A 17 -1.65 -2.76 -1.84
C PRO A 17 -0.61 -3.87 -1.60
N VAL A 18 -0.37 -4.24 -0.34
CA VAL A 18 0.53 -5.34 0.03
C VAL A 18 -0.02 -6.67 -0.48
N ILE A 19 -1.32 -6.91 -0.29
CA ILE A 19 -1.99 -8.11 -0.78
C ILE A 19 -1.94 -8.16 -2.31
N ALA A 20 -2.25 -7.05 -2.99
CA ALA A 20 -2.17 -6.97 -4.45
C ALA A 20 -0.76 -7.28 -4.96
N LEU A 21 0.28 -6.75 -4.31
CA LEU A 21 1.67 -7.02 -4.66
C LEU A 21 2.01 -8.52 -4.55
N ILE A 22 1.64 -9.16 -3.42
CA ILE A 22 1.86 -10.60 -3.19
C ILE A 22 1.11 -11.44 -4.23
N LEU A 23 -0.17 -11.12 -4.48
CA LEU A 23 -0.99 -11.84 -5.45
C LEU A 23 -0.45 -11.69 -6.87
N CYS A 24 -0.03 -10.49 -7.28
CA CYS A 24 0.59 -10.28 -8.58
C CYS A 24 1.88 -11.10 -8.72
N ARG A 25 2.75 -11.15 -7.70
CA ARG A 25 3.96 -11.98 -7.75
C ARG A 25 3.64 -13.46 -7.90
N ALA A 26 2.66 -13.96 -7.15
CA ALA A 26 2.25 -15.36 -7.23
C ALA A 26 1.62 -15.71 -8.60
N LEU A 27 0.79 -14.82 -9.15
CA LEU A 27 0.15 -15.01 -10.45
C LEU A 27 1.13 -14.91 -11.64
N TRP A 28 2.27 -14.26 -11.43
CA TRP A 28 3.29 -14.03 -12.46
C TRP A 28 4.54 -14.89 -12.27
N GLU A 29 4.53 -15.82 -11.32
CA GLU A 29 5.64 -16.72 -11.05
C GLU A 29 6.01 -17.55 -12.30
N GLY A 30 7.30 -17.62 -12.62
CA GLY A 30 7.80 -18.33 -13.80
C GLY A 30 7.63 -17.61 -15.14
N ARG A 31 7.08 -16.38 -15.16
CA ARG A 31 6.84 -15.60 -16.40
C ARG A 31 7.87 -14.49 -16.66
N PHE A 32 8.84 -14.32 -15.77
CA PHE A 32 9.84 -13.24 -15.87
C PHE A 32 11.13 -13.70 -16.55
N THR A 33 11.76 -12.80 -17.30
CA THR A 33 13.08 -12.99 -17.94
C THR A 33 14.25 -12.82 -16.96
N ALA A 34 14.06 -13.10 -15.66
CA ALA A 34 14.97 -12.88 -14.52
C ALA A 34 15.35 -11.40 -14.22
N GLU A 35 15.22 -10.50 -15.18
CA GLU A 35 15.60 -9.09 -15.06
C GLU A 35 14.42 -8.14 -15.32
N VAL A 36 14.36 -7.03 -14.58
CA VAL A 36 13.34 -5.96 -14.73
C VAL A 36 14.04 -4.62 -15.03
N PRO A 37 13.49 -3.77 -15.92
CA PRO A 37 14.04 -2.45 -16.22
C PRO A 37 14.09 -1.60 -14.95
N SER A 38 15.27 -1.17 -14.56
CA SER A 38 15.48 -0.26 -13.44
C SER A 38 15.91 1.11 -13.94
N HIS A 39 15.01 1.83 -14.59
CA HIS A 39 15.22 3.25 -14.89
C HIS A 39 15.35 4.13 -13.63
N TRP A 40 15.24 3.53 -12.43
CA TRP A 40 15.32 4.18 -11.13
C TRP A 40 16.66 3.98 -10.39
N GLN A 41 17.58 3.13 -10.90
CA GLN A 41 18.86 2.82 -10.22
C GLN A 41 20.12 3.36 -10.91
N GLY A 42 20.01 4.07 -12.05
CA GLY A 42 21.19 4.66 -12.70
C GLY A 42 20.86 5.51 -13.92
N SER A 43 21.77 6.43 -14.25
CA SER A 43 21.70 7.36 -15.39
C SER A 43 21.95 6.73 -16.76
N GLY A 44 21.98 5.39 -16.85
CA GLY A 44 22.21 4.64 -18.09
C GLY A 44 20.91 4.04 -18.64
N PRO A 45 20.68 4.06 -19.97
CA PRO A 45 19.45 3.57 -20.60
C PRO A 45 19.24 2.04 -20.54
N THR A 46 20.10 1.29 -19.84
CA THR A 46 20.13 -0.19 -19.82
C THR A 46 20.36 -0.77 -18.42
N ALA A 47 20.07 -0.03 -17.35
CA ALA A 47 20.20 -0.59 -16.00
C ALA A 47 19.08 -1.62 -15.76
N PHE A 48 19.47 -2.87 -15.52
CA PHE A 48 18.59 -3.97 -15.14
C PHE A 48 18.82 -4.34 -13.68
N THR A 49 17.75 -4.63 -12.96
CA THR A 49 17.82 -5.14 -11.58
C THR A 49 17.23 -6.55 -11.54
N PRO A 50 17.82 -7.49 -10.78
CA PRO A 50 17.22 -8.79 -10.55
C PRO A 50 15.80 -8.64 -10.01
N GLU A 51 14.85 -9.31 -10.66
CA GLU A 51 13.41 -9.19 -10.34
C GLU A 51 13.14 -9.45 -8.85
N ASP A 52 13.72 -10.52 -8.31
CA ASP A 52 13.54 -10.92 -6.90
C ASP A 52 14.07 -9.88 -5.91
N SER A 53 15.19 -9.24 -6.21
CA SER A 53 15.74 -8.19 -5.34
C SER A 53 14.85 -6.94 -5.36
N LEU A 54 14.33 -6.59 -6.54
CA LEU A 54 13.39 -5.48 -6.67
C LEU A 54 12.06 -5.79 -5.97
N TYR A 55 11.50 -6.99 -6.19
CA TYR A 55 10.31 -7.47 -5.51
C TYR A 55 10.47 -7.42 -4.00
N THR A 56 11.54 -8.01 -3.48
CA THR A 56 11.79 -8.07 -2.03
C THR A 56 11.89 -6.68 -1.43
N SER A 57 12.60 -5.76 -2.09
CA SER A 57 12.74 -4.38 -1.64
C SER A 57 11.39 -3.63 -1.60
N MET A 58 10.59 -3.78 -2.66
CA MET A 58 9.28 -3.13 -2.77
C MET A 58 8.25 -3.74 -1.81
N LEU A 59 8.29 -5.06 -1.60
CA LEU A 59 7.46 -5.76 -0.61
C LEU A 59 7.80 -5.30 0.80
N TRP A 60 9.09 -5.21 1.15
CA TRP A 60 9.52 -4.71 2.45
C TRP A 60 9.08 -3.26 2.66
N ALA A 61 9.32 -2.38 1.70
CA ALA A 61 8.93 -0.97 1.80
C ALA A 61 7.40 -0.82 1.92
N SER A 62 6.65 -1.59 1.13
CA SER A 62 5.19 -1.58 1.13
C SER A 62 4.63 -2.12 2.45
N GLY A 63 5.16 -3.25 2.92
CA GLY A 63 4.75 -3.91 4.16
C GLY A 63 5.06 -3.08 5.41
N VAL A 64 6.28 -2.55 5.53
CA VAL A 64 6.65 -1.68 6.66
C VAL A 64 5.77 -0.44 6.71
N SER A 65 5.54 0.20 5.56
CA SER A 65 4.65 1.36 5.48
C SER A 65 3.21 1.01 5.87
N ALA A 66 2.70 -0.15 5.41
CA ALA A 66 1.37 -0.61 5.82
C ALA A 66 1.29 -0.87 7.34
N VAL A 67 2.32 -1.46 7.96
CA VAL A 67 2.38 -1.67 9.41
C VAL A 67 2.38 -0.34 10.18
N ILE A 68 3.13 0.66 9.72
CA ILE A 68 3.14 2.01 10.31
C ILE A 68 1.74 2.64 10.22
N ALA A 69 1.07 2.52 9.07
CA ALA A 69 -0.29 3.02 8.88
C ALA A 69 -1.30 2.27 9.78
N LEU A 70 -1.16 0.95 9.93
CA LEU A 70 -2.00 0.12 10.79
C LEU A 70 -1.82 0.42 12.28
N ALA A 71 -0.66 0.93 12.70
CA ALA A 71 -0.47 1.38 14.08
C ALA A 71 -1.51 2.45 14.48
N ALA A 72 -2.10 3.15 13.51
CA ALA A 72 -3.17 4.10 13.75
C ALA A 72 -4.48 3.44 14.24
N VAL A 73 -4.68 2.12 14.07
CA VAL A 73 -5.85 1.39 14.58
C VAL A 73 -5.90 1.42 16.11
N PHE A 74 -4.74 1.56 16.77
CA PHE A 74 -4.66 1.67 18.21
C PHE A 74 -5.20 3.02 18.72
N PRO A 75 -5.76 3.04 19.94
CA PRO A 75 -6.23 4.27 20.57
C PRO A 75 -5.03 5.15 20.95
N TRP A 76 -4.74 6.16 20.12
CA TRP A 76 -3.70 7.15 20.36
C TRP A 76 -4.31 8.50 20.77
N LYS A 77 -3.66 9.16 21.74
CA LYS A 77 -4.01 10.53 22.18
C LYS A 77 -3.48 11.59 21.20
N MET A 78 -3.74 11.42 19.91
CA MET A 78 -3.32 12.37 18.87
C MET A 78 -4.51 13.18 18.34
N PRO A 79 -4.31 14.45 17.95
CA PRO A 79 -5.33 15.21 17.24
C PRO A 79 -5.78 14.49 15.95
N THR A 80 -7.09 14.53 15.65
CA THR A 80 -7.66 13.85 14.47
C THR A 80 -6.93 14.20 13.16
N ALA A 81 -6.49 15.45 13.00
CA ALA A 81 -5.76 15.88 11.80
C ALA A 81 -4.38 15.23 11.69
N ALA A 82 -3.60 15.21 12.78
CA ALA A 82 -2.28 14.56 12.81
C ALA A 82 -2.39 13.07 12.53
N LEU A 83 -3.43 12.45 13.07
CA LEU A 83 -3.70 11.03 12.92
C LEU A 83 -4.16 10.65 11.50
N ARG A 84 -4.85 11.56 10.79
CA ARG A 84 -5.15 11.40 9.37
C ARG A 84 -3.88 11.43 8.53
N TRP A 85 -2.97 12.36 8.79
CA TRP A 85 -1.68 12.43 8.10
C TRP A 85 -0.81 11.22 8.40
N TRP A 86 -0.82 10.76 9.65
CA TRP A 86 -0.16 9.51 10.05
C TRP A 86 -0.64 8.31 9.25
N VAL A 87 -1.93 8.22 8.91
CA VAL A 87 -2.42 7.13 8.05
C VAL A 87 -2.08 7.40 6.59
N ALA A 88 -2.37 8.62 6.10
CA ALA A 88 -2.32 8.94 4.68
C ALA A 88 -0.94 8.75 4.09
N ILE A 89 0.10 9.30 4.74
CA ILE A 89 1.47 9.28 4.22
C ILE A 89 2.00 7.84 4.06
N PRO A 90 2.04 7.00 5.11
CA PRO A 90 2.54 5.63 4.96
C PRO A 90 1.59 4.74 4.15
N ALA A 91 0.27 4.95 4.15
CA ALA A 91 -0.62 4.23 3.24
C ALA A 91 -0.33 4.56 1.77
N SER A 92 -0.05 5.83 1.45
CA SER A 92 0.37 6.26 0.11
C SER A 92 1.72 5.64 -0.25
N ALA A 93 2.70 5.67 0.67
CA ALA A 93 4.00 5.03 0.44
C ALA A 93 3.87 3.53 0.17
N SER A 94 3.00 2.84 0.92
CA SER A 94 2.69 1.43 0.71
C SER A 94 2.10 1.16 -0.67
N ALA A 95 1.14 1.98 -1.10
CA ALA A 95 0.51 1.85 -2.41
C ALA A 95 1.46 2.17 -3.56
N VAL A 96 2.23 3.25 -3.45
CA VAL A 96 3.21 3.66 -4.47
C VAL A 96 4.26 2.56 -4.67
N THR A 97 4.87 2.06 -3.61
CA THR A 97 5.92 1.03 -3.71
C THR A 97 5.39 -0.29 -4.29
N ALA A 98 4.19 -0.72 -3.88
CA ALA A 98 3.52 -1.86 -4.49
C ALA A 98 3.28 -1.67 -5.99
N LEU A 99 2.71 -0.52 -6.37
CA LEU A 99 2.38 -0.23 -7.76
C LEU A 99 3.63 -0.01 -8.62
N MET A 100 4.75 0.49 -8.06
CA MET A 100 6.02 0.58 -8.77
C MET A 100 6.50 -0.79 -9.23
N TRP A 101 6.47 -1.80 -8.36
CA TRP A 101 6.83 -3.16 -8.77
C TRP A 101 5.79 -3.74 -9.75
N ILE A 102 4.49 -3.65 -9.43
CA ILE A 102 3.42 -4.24 -10.26
C ILE A 102 3.46 -3.67 -11.69
N THR A 103 3.71 -2.37 -11.83
CA THR A 103 3.76 -1.73 -13.16
C THR A 103 5.05 -2.05 -13.90
N ALA A 104 6.20 -2.06 -13.21
CA ALA A 104 7.47 -2.46 -13.81
C ALA A 104 7.42 -3.91 -14.28
N ALA A 105 7.08 -4.84 -13.38
CA ALA A 105 6.92 -6.26 -13.67
C ALA A 105 5.84 -6.50 -14.74
N GLY A 106 4.69 -5.85 -14.62
CA GLY A 106 3.59 -5.98 -15.58
C GLY A 106 3.95 -5.49 -16.99
N SER A 107 4.78 -4.45 -17.10
CA SER A 107 5.25 -3.94 -18.39
C SER A 107 6.27 -4.84 -19.09
N THR A 108 6.80 -5.83 -18.38
CA THR A 108 7.79 -6.79 -18.88
C THR A 108 7.24 -8.20 -19.08
N LEU A 109 6.01 -8.45 -18.62
CA LEU A 109 5.35 -9.74 -18.84
C LEU A 109 5.27 -10.00 -20.34
N ASP A 110 5.76 -11.16 -20.75
CA ASP A 110 5.73 -11.65 -22.13
C ASP A 110 6.65 -10.91 -23.12
N LEU A 111 7.56 -10.04 -22.64
CA LEU A 111 8.64 -9.50 -23.48
C LEU A 111 9.83 -10.46 -23.53
N ALA A 112 10.45 -10.57 -24.71
CA ALA A 112 11.69 -11.34 -24.89
C ALA A 112 12.91 -10.64 -24.27
N SER A 113 12.84 -9.31 -24.13
CA SER A 113 13.88 -8.48 -23.50
C SER A 113 13.24 -7.36 -22.69
N ALA A 114 13.81 -7.08 -21.52
CA ALA A 114 13.42 -5.95 -20.68
C ALA A 114 13.65 -4.59 -21.36
N SER A 115 14.53 -4.49 -22.36
CA SER A 115 14.76 -3.25 -23.13
C SER A 115 13.53 -2.73 -23.88
N ASP A 116 12.57 -3.61 -24.16
CA ASP A 116 11.40 -3.28 -24.98
C ASP A 116 10.24 -2.72 -24.16
N ALA A 117 10.37 -2.73 -22.83
CA ALA A 117 9.36 -2.25 -21.90
C ALA A 117 9.17 -0.73 -22.00
N ARG A 118 7.92 -0.29 -22.03
CA ARG A 118 7.55 1.14 -22.06
C ARG A 118 6.74 1.48 -20.82
N ALA A 119 7.08 2.59 -20.16
CA ALA A 119 6.44 3.04 -18.91
C ALA A 119 4.91 3.25 -19.01
N GLY A 120 4.40 3.52 -20.23
CA GLY A 120 2.98 3.44 -20.59
C GLY A 120 2.00 4.05 -19.57
N ALA A 121 0.83 3.42 -19.44
CA ALA A 121 -0.18 3.80 -18.43
C ALA A 121 0.24 3.46 -16.99
N GLY A 122 1.33 2.70 -16.79
CA GLY A 122 1.81 2.30 -15.46
C GLY A 122 2.17 3.49 -14.56
N VAL A 123 2.71 4.57 -15.15
CA VAL A 123 3.01 5.81 -14.41
C VAL A 123 1.75 6.41 -13.77
N LEU A 124 0.61 6.39 -14.48
CA LEU A 124 -0.65 6.89 -13.94
C LEU A 124 -1.13 6.05 -12.76
N LEU A 125 -0.88 4.74 -12.79
CA LEU A 125 -1.21 3.84 -11.70
C LEU A 125 -0.38 4.16 -10.44
N VAL A 126 0.93 4.41 -10.61
CA VAL A 126 1.80 4.84 -9.49
C VAL A 126 1.32 6.17 -8.89
N MET A 127 0.94 7.14 -9.73
CA MET A 127 0.36 8.41 -9.26
C MET A 127 -0.97 8.20 -8.52
N ALA A 128 -1.82 7.27 -8.99
CA ALA A 128 -3.04 6.90 -8.30
C ALA A 128 -2.76 6.29 -6.91
N GLY A 129 -1.61 5.61 -6.73
CA GLY A 129 -1.16 5.12 -5.42
C GLY A 129 -0.98 6.24 -4.38
N ILE A 130 -0.52 7.41 -4.80
CA ILE A 130 -0.39 8.58 -3.91
C ILE A 130 -1.78 8.97 -3.38
N VAL A 131 -2.77 9.05 -4.27
CA VAL A 131 -4.15 9.43 -3.93
C VAL A 131 -4.83 8.33 -3.09
N TYR A 132 -4.55 7.06 -3.40
CA TYR A 132 -5.13 5.91 -2.71
C TYR A 132 -4.91 5.96 -1.19
N GLY A 133 -3.69 6.34 -0.74
CA GLY A 133 -3.39 6.40 0.69
C GLY A 133 -4.24 7.41 1.49
N ALA A 134 -4.83 8.41 0.84
CA ALA A 134 -5.75 9.32 1.49
C ALA A 134 -7.10 8.65 1.84
N ILE A 135 -7.52 7.64 1.08
CA ILE A 135 -8.82 6.95 1.27
C ILE A 135 -8.95 6.32 2.67
N PRO A 136 -8.03 5.46 3.16
CA PRO A 136 -8.14 4.91 4.50
C PRO A 136 -8.16 6.00 5.59
N ALA A 137 -7.39 7.09 5.40
CA ALA A 137 -7.39 8.22 6.33
C ALA A 137 -8.75 8.94 6.41
N LEU A 138 -9.51 9.01 5.31
CA LEU A 138 -10.84 9.62 5.25
C LEU A 138 -11.94 8.70 5.81
N VAL A 139 -11.80 7.39 5.63
CA VAL A 139 -12.77 6.39 6.10
C VAL A 139 -12.73 6.26 7.62
N ARG A 140 -11.54 6.38 8.22
CA ARG A 140 -11.31 6.23 9.65
C ARG A 140 -12.21 7.15 10.50
N PRO A 141 -12.76 6.67 11.63
CA PRO A 141 -13.48 7.52 12.58
C PRO A 141 -12.57 8.55 13.27
N PRO A 142 -13.06 9.76 13.57
CA PRO A 142 -12.35 10.77 14.36
C PRO A 142 -11.93 10.26 15.75
N ALA A 143 -10.87 10.83 16.32
CA ALA A 143 -10.34 10.41 17.63
C ALA A 143 -11.40 10.50 18.76
N ARG A 144 -12.22 11.55 18.76
CA ARG A 144 -13.30 11.76 19.74
C ARG A 144 -14.40 10.69 19.69
N GLU A 145 -14.66 10.10 18.53
CA GLU A 145 -15.68 9.05 18.40
C GLU A 145 -15.19 7.72 18.98
N LEU A 146 -13.89 7.44 18.93
CA LEU A 146 -13.29 6.27 19.54
C LEU A 146 -13.36 6.35 21.07
N GLU A 147 -12.96 7.49 21.65
CA GLU A 147 -13.04 7.75 23.10
C GLU A 147 -14.49 7.63 23.63
N ARG A 148 -15.46 8.13 22.88
CA ARG A 148 -16.89 8.05 23.26
C ARG A 148 -17.43 6.62 23.20
N SER A 149 -16.93 5.80 22.28
CA SER A 149 -17.31 4.38 22.20
C SER A 149 -16.73 3.55 23.34
N GLU A 150 -15.58 3.96 23.88
CA GLU A 150 -14.89 3.27 24.98
C GLU A 150 -15.44 3.67 26.36
N SER A 151 -15.94 4.90 26.48
CA SER A 151 -16.55 5.44 27.71
C SER A 151 -18.06 5.21 27.84
N ALA A 152 -18.74 4.75 26.78
CA ALA A 152 -20.14 4.36 26.88
C ALA A 152 -20.27 3.17 27.85
N PRO A 153 -21.17 3.23 28.86
CA PRO A 153 -21.41 2.09 29.73
C PRO A 153 -21.77 0.91 28.83
N ARG A 154 -21.04 -0.20 28.95
CA ARG A 154 -21.50 -1.48 28.41
C ARG A 154 -22.75 -1.81 29.19
N GLU A 155 -23.92 -1.39 28.70
CA GLU A 155 -25.20 -1.85 29.22
C GLU A 155 -25.10 -3.37 29.24
N SER A 156 -25.04 -3.91 30.45
CA SER A 156 -25.07 -5.33 30.71
C SER A 156 -26.32 -5.84 30.01
N VAL A 157 -26.13 -6.59 28.93
CA VAL A 157 -27.20 -7.33 28.28
C VAL A 157 -27.61 -8.42 29.26
N THR A 158 -28.44 -8.03 30.22
CA THR A 158 -29.29 -8.93 30.98
C THR A 158 -30.64 -8.94 30.29
N ARG A 159 -30.85 -9.93 29.42
CA ARG A 159 -32.13 -10.63 29.23
C ARG A 159 -31.94 -11.80 28.28
#